data_AF-A0A7V0UAH6-F1
#
_entry.id   AF-A0A7V0UAH6-F1
#
_cell.length_a   1.000
_cell.length_b   1.000
_cell.length_c   1.000
_cell.angle_alpha   90.00
_cell.angle_beta   90.00
_cell.angle_gamma   90.00
#
_symmetry.space_group_name_H-M   'P 1'
#
loop_
_entity.id
_entity.type
_entity.pdbx_description
1 polymer ?
#
loop_
_entity_poly.entity_id
_entity_poly.type
_entity_poly.pdbx_seq_one_letter_code
_entity_poly.pdbx_strand_id
1 'polypeptide(L)'
;MYFKIYHKRSKQLIATFNDRTIVDFCLSNKESRENYYFSTGGQKDLMEWEVFAVKYSDLFEKKAAERDQKEFAQTEEQEDIDIKPKKSRLPFLIILFSVFVASVMTFALYRQKIAQEEKFAAIKEQARMERETLLKQREGKPAIEKREIRESDKKFTAKIPSQEELEKVWKNSETKEIPESLDFETIKEHMDSLLPDLEKCFNERVKAGDRSLKGTLNMQIKISGDGVVRDVLLKDEKYIGSLFGDCLITAIKSKPFKIFRSREQIFSYYWDL
;
A
#
# COMPACT_ATOMS: atom_id res chain seq x y z
N MET A 1 -27.20 13.41 -1.41
CA MET A 1 -27.38 12.08 -2.03
C MET A 1 -27.46 11.03 -0.91
N TYR A 2 -27.84 9.77 -1.20
CA TYR A 2 -27.82 8.70 -0.20
C TYR A 2 -26.99 7.51 -0.69
N PHE A 3 -26.17 6.99 0.20
CA PHE A 3 -25.23 5.90 -0.02
C PHE A 3 -25.63 4.69 0.78
N LYS A 4 -25.78 3.56 0.12
CA LYS A 4 -26.06 2.27 0.75
C LYS A 4 -24.80 1.45 0.82
N ILE A 5 -24.53 0.86 1.98
CA ILE A 5 -23.36 0.02 2.21
C ILE A 5 -23.81 -1.42 2.41
N TYR A 6 -23.19 -2.33 1.67
CA TYR A 6 -23.50 -3.75 1.69
C TYR A 6 -22.30 -4.56 2.12
N HIS A 7 -22.50 -5.63 2.87
CA HIS A 7 -21.43 -6.56 3.19
C HIS A 7 -21.01 -7.36 1.94
N LYS A 8 -19.71 -7.46 1.63
CA LYS A 8 -19.23 -8.10 0.39
C LYS A 8 -19.62 -9.58 0.30
N ARG A 9 -19.53 -10.31 1.42
CA ARG A 9 -19.78 -11.75 1.48
C ARG A 9 -21.26 -12.11 1.53
N SER A 10 -22.04 -11.41 2.36
CA SER A 10 -23.46 -11.72 2.56
C SER A 10 -24.41 -10.92 1.67
N LYS A 11 -23.91 -9.88 0.98
CA LYS A 11 -24.70 -8.93 0.16
C LYS A 11 -25.84 -8.24 0.93
N GLN A 12 -25.82 -8.31 2.26
CA GLN A 12 -26.82 -7.67 3.11
C GLN A 12 -26.54 -6.17 3.25
N LEU A 13 -27.61 -5.37 3.25
CA LEU A 13 -27.53 -3.94 3.54
C LEU A 13 -27.15 -3.74 5.01
N ILE A 14 -26.03 -3.07 5.24
CA ILE A 14 -25.51 -2.76 6.58
C ILE A 14 -26.09 -1.44 7.06
N ALA A 15 -26.03 -0.41 6.22
CA ALA A 15 -26.44 0.93 6.60
C ALA A 15 -26.67 1.82 5.37
N THR A 16 -27.38 2.94 5.58
CA THR A 16 -27.56 4.00 4.60
C THR A 16 -27.03 5.31 5.19
N PHE A 17 -26.16 5.99 4.46
CA PHE A 17 -25.51 7.24 4.87
C PHE A 17 -25.88 8.37 3.92
N ASN A 18 -25.78 9.60 4.41
CA ASN A 18 -25.81 10.79 3.56
C ASN A 18 -24.37 11.25 3.25
N ASP A 19 -24.24 12.26 2.38
CA ASP A 19 -22.98 12.82 1.90
C ASP A 19 -22.03 13.27 3.02
N ARG A 20 -22.56 13.70 4.18
CA ARG A 20 -21.74 14.20 5.30
C ARG A 20 -21.15 13.08 6.14
N THR A 21 -21.88 11.98 6.29
CA THR A 21 -21.55 10.88 7.20
C THR A 21 -20.86 9.70 6.53
N ILE A 22 -21.01 9.57 5.20
CA ILE A 22 -20.41 8.45 4.45
C ILE A 22 -18.89 8.48 4.53
N VAL A 23 -18.28 9.66 4.45
CA VAL A 23 -16.81 9.81 4.53
C VAL A 23 -16.31 9.45 5.93
N ASP A 24 -17.03 9.83 6.98
CA ASP A 24 -16.68 9.50 8.36
C ASP A 24 -16.72 7.99 8.61
N PHE A 25 -17.75 7.30 8.11
CA PHE A 25 -17.81 5.84 8.17
C PHE A 25 -16.58 5.20 7.53
N CYS A 26 -16.19 5.69 6.36
CA CYS A 26 -15.08 5.12 5.62
C CYS A 26 -13.68 5.42 6.21
N LEU A 27 -13.50 6.62 6.78
CA LEU A 27 -12.24 6.99 7.43
C LEU A 27 -12.09 6.33 8.81
N SER A 28 -13.20 6.13 9.52
CA SER A 28 -13.23 5.51 10.85
C SER A 28 -13.15 3.99 10.81
N ASN A 29 -13.69 3.36 9.77
CA ASN A 29 -13.77 1.91 9.66
C ASN A 29 -12.74 1.38 8.67
N LYS A 30 -11.62 0.86 9.19
CA LYS A 30 -10.53 0.28 8.39
C LYS A 30 -10.98 -0.90 7.52
N GLU A 31 -12.05 -1.59 7.91
CA GLU A 31 -12.63 -2.71 7.16
C GLU A 31 -13.46 -2.25 5.95
N SER A 32 -13.71 -0.94 5.80
CA SER A 32 -14.53 -0.40 4.71
C SER A 32 -13.96 -0.65 3.31
N ARG A 33 -12.64 -0.81 3.22
CA ARG A 33 -11.92 -1.19 1.99
C ARG A 33 -12.19 -2.63 1.57
N GLU A 34 -12.14 -3.53 2.53
CA GLU A 34 -12.07 -4.96 2.28
C GLU A 34 -13.45 -5.61 2.30
N ASN A 35 -14.33 -5.18 3.21
CA ASN A 35 -15.53 -5.93 3.57
C ASN A 35 -16.83 -5.33 3.04
N TYR A 36 -16.84 -4.13 2.44
CA TYR A 36 -18.08 -3.50 1.98
C TYR A 36 -18.13 -3.11 0.49
N TYR A 37 -19.34 -3.13 -0.07
CA TYR A 37 -19.72 -2.52 -1.35
C TYR A 37 -20.57 -1.26 -1.11
N PHE A 38 -20.49 -0.31 -2.03
CA PHE A 38 -21.14 0.99 -1.97
C PHE A 38 -22.10 1.16 -3.14
N SER A 39 -23.27 1.74 -2.92
CA SER A 39 -24.25 2.02 -3.97
C SER A 39 -24.92 3.36 -3.72
N THR A 40 -25.31 4.05 -4.79
CA THR A 40 -26.03 5.32 -4.72
C THR A 40 -27.51 5.14 -5.05
N GLY A 41 -28.35 5.75 -4.22
CA GLY A 41 -29.81 5.58 -4.19
C GLY A 41 -30.48 5.41 -5.55
N GLY A 42 -30.95 4.19 -5.82
CA GLY A 42 -31.72 3.83 -7.02
C GLY A 42 -30.96 2.96 -8.02
N GLN A 43 -29.63 2.93 -8.00
CA GLN A 43 -28.82 2.07 -8.86
C GLN A 43 -28.50 0.73 -8.19
N LYS A 44 -28.69 -0.38 -8.92
CA LYS A 44 -28.32 -1.74 -8.45
C LYS A 44 -26.80 -2.00 -8.48
N ASP A 45 -26.02 -1.06 -8.99
CA ASP A 45 -24.58 -1.24 -9.17
C ASP A 45 -23.86 -1.12 -7.83
N LEU A 46 -23.23 -2.23 -7.42
CA LEU A 46 -22.38 -2.31 -6.26
C LEU A 46 -20.96 -1.89 -6.67
N MET A 47 -20.50 -0.79 -6.11
CA MET A 47 -19.16 -0.25 -6.32
C MET A 47 -18.22 -0.74 -5.23
N GLU A 48 -17.02 -1.13 -5.63
CA GLU A 48 -15.93 -1.36 -4.68
C GLU A 48 -15.42 -0.04 -4.12
N TRP A 49 -14.75 -0.11 -2.98
CA TRP A 49 -14.23 1.06 -2.27
C TRP A 49 -13.42 1.99 -3.16
N GLU A 50 -12.54 1.45 -4.01
CA GLU A 50 -11.67 2.24 -4.87
C GLU A 50 -12.46 3.00 -5.93
N VAL A 51 -13.41 2.32 -6.58
CA VAL A 51 -14.33 2.92 -7.55
C VAL A 51 -15.18 4.00 -6.88
N PHE A 52 -15.66 3.73 -5.66
CA PHE A 52 -16.42 4.67 -4.86
C PHE A 52 -15.61 5.92 -4.49
N ALA A 53 -14.39 5.73 -3.98
CA ALA A 53 -13.50 6.81 -3.55
C ALA A 53 -13.05 7.70 -4.71
N VAL A 54 -12.80 7.13 -5.89
CA VAL A 54 -12.48 7.88 -7.10
C VAL A 54 -13.69 8.63 -7.62
N LYS A 55 -14.86 7.97 -7.69
CA LYS A 55 -16.09 8.59 -8.22
C LYS A 55 -16.62 9.72 -7.33
N TYR A 56 -16.36 9.67 -6.03
CA TYR A 56 -16.83 10.65 -5.05
C TYR A 56 -15.67 11.34 -4.31
N SER A 57 -14.54 11.55 -4.98
CA SER A 57 -13.35 12.22 -4.43
C SER A 57 -13.67 13.57 -3.78
N ASP A 58 -14.57 14.33 -4.38
CA ASP A 58 -14.98 15.67 -3.92
C ASP A 58 -15.53 15.65 -2.47
N LEU A 59 -16.15 14.53 -2.05
CA LEU A 59 -16.64 14.39 -0.68
C LEU A 59 -15.48 14.26 0.33
N PHE A 60 -14.39 13.60 -0.05
CA PHE A 60 -13.20 13.44 0.77
C PHE A 60 -12.40 14.75 0.84
N GLU A 61 -12.26 15.44 -0.29
CA GLU A 61 -11.59 16.75 -0.35
C GLU A 61 -12.31 17.80 0.49
N LYS A 62 -13.64 17.87 0.39
CA LYS A 62 -14.45 18.77 1.21
C LYS A 62 -14.29 18.48 2.70
N LYS A 63 -14.25 17.20 3.09
CA LYS A 63 -14.08 16.82 4.49
C LYS A 63 -12.67 17.12 5.01
N ALA A 64 -11.64 17.00 4.17
CA ALA A 64 -10.28 17.40 4.51
C ALA A 64 -10.21 18.91 4.75
N ALA A 65 -10.78 19.72 3.85
CA ALA A 65 -10.84 21.17 4.02
C ALA A 65 -11.60 21.60 5.29
N GLU A 66 -12.70 20.90 5.64
CA GLU A 66 -13.44 21.13 6.89
C GLU A 66 -12.62 20.79 8.16
N ARG A 67 -11.69 19.83 8.08
CA ARG A 67 -10.78 19.50 9.19
C ARG A 67 -9.68 20.55 9.34
N ASP A 68 -9.07 20.94 8.23
CA ASP A 68 -8.02 21.96 8.23
C ASP A 68 -8.58 23.28 8.80
N GLN A 69 -9.76 23.73 8.36
CA GLN A 69 -10.39 24.95 8.89
C GLN A 69 -10.68 24.89 10.39
N LYS A 70 -11.03 23.71 10.94
CA LYS A 70 -11.26 23.53 12.38
C LYS A 70 -9.96 23.54 13.19
N GLU A 71 -8.88 23.01 12.64
CA GLU A 71 -7.55 23.04 13.28
C GLU A 71 -6.97 24.46 13.28
N PHE A 72 -7.21 25.25 12.21
CA PHE A 72 -6.80 26.66 12.15
C PHE A 72 -7.65 27.57 13.04
N ALA A 73 -8.98 27.39 13.10
CA ALA A 73 -9.85 28.22 13.94
C ALA A 73 -9.63 28.06 15.45
N GLN A 74 -9.12 26.91 15.91
CA GLN A 74 -8.79 26.69 17.33
C GLN A 74 -7.51 27.37 17.79
N THR A 75 -6.71 27.92 16.87
CA THR A 75 -5.38 28.49 17.18
C THR A 75 -5.43 30.02 17.37
N GLU A 76 -6.52 30.70 17.03
CA GLU A 76 -6.63 32.17 17.09
C GLU A 76 -7.35 32.72 18.34
N GLU A 77 -7.88 31.89 19.25
CA GLU A 77 -8.73 32.34 20.38
C GLU A 77 -8.01 32.64 21.72
N GLN A 78 -6.69 32.82 21.74
CA GLN A 78 -5.97 33.25 22.94
C GLN A 78 -5.12 34.49 22.68
N GLU A 79 -5.73 35.67 22.76
CA GLU A 79 -5.19 36.89 23.40
C GLU A 79 -6.18 38.06 23.27
N ASP A 80 -7.29 38.02 24.01
CA ASP A 80 -8.08 39.23 24.29
C ASP A 80 -7.53 39.90 25.56
N ILE A 81 -6.68 40.91 25.38
CA ILE A 81 -6.27 41.83 26.45
C ILE A 81 -7.32 42.94 26.56
N ASP A 82 -8.08 42.89 27.65
CA ASP A 82 -9.06 43.87 28.08
C ASP A 82 -8.37 45.19 28.51
N ILE A 83 -8.64 46.31 27.81
CA ILE A 83 -8.15 47.65 28.20
C ILE A 83 -9.32 48.64 28.27
N LYS A 84 -9.74 48.95 29.50
CA LYS A 84 -10.65 50.06 29.82
C LYS A 84 -10.05 51.41 29.39
N PRO A 85 -10.83 52.32 28.77
CA PRO A 85 -10.33 53.64 28.41
C PRO A 85 -10.43 54.60 29.60
N LYS A 86 -9.29 55.12 30.07
CA LYS A 86 -9.24 56.37 30.85
C LYS A 86 -8.74 57.50 29.95
N LYS A 87 -9.59 58.53 29.84
CA LYS A 87 -9.35 59.79 29.11
C LYS A 87 -8.07 60.47 29.57
N SER A 88 -7.20 60.83 28.64
CA SER A 88 -6.32 62.01 28.76
C SER A 88 -5.97 62.54 27.36
N ARG A 89 -6.05 63.87 27.22
CA ARG A 89 -5.91 64.62 25.97
C ARG A 89 -4.44 64.84 25.63
N LEU A 90 -3.94 64.14 24.62
CA LEU A 90 -2.80 64.58 23.81
C LEU A 90 -2.86 63.92 22.42
N PRO A 91 -3.78 64.32 21.52
CA PRO A 91 -3.87 63.72 20.19
C PRO A 91 -3.29 64.70 19.16
N PHE A 92 -2.17 64.34 18.52
CA PHE A 92 -1.93 64.50 17.07
C PHE A 92 -0.48 64.13 16.70
N LEU A 93 0.51 64.45 17.53
CA LEU A 93 1.92 64.16 17.23
C LEU A 93 2.31 62.69 17.44
N ILE A 94 1.78 62.02 18.47
CA ILE A 94 2.04 60.58 18.70
C ILE A 94 1.38 59.73 17.61
N ILE A 95 0.20 60.13 17.12
CA ILE A 95 -0.56 59.40 16.09
C ILE A 95 0.17 59.47 14.73
N LEU A 96 0.71 60.63 14.36
CA LEU A 96 1.48 60.77 13.11
C LEU A 96 2.80 59.97 13.14
N PHE A 97 3.49 59.96 14.29
CA PHE A 97 4.72 59.18 14.43
C PHE A 97 4.44 57.67 14.46
N SER A 98 3.37 57.22 15.11
CA SER A 98 2.97 55.81 15.10
C SER A 98 2.51 55.33 13.72
N VAL A 99 1.82 56.17 12.94
CA VAL A 99 1.41 55.85 11.56
C VAL A 99 2.63 55.79 10.63
N PHE A 100 3.61 56.70 10.80
CA PHE A 100 4.84 56.68 10.00
C PHE A 100 5.72 55.46 10.33
N VAL A 101 5.90 55.12 11.61
CA VAL A 101 6.64 53.93 12.04
C VAL A 101 5.93 52.65 11.59
N ALA A 102 4.59 52.58 11.68
CA ALA A 102 3.81 51.44 11.17
C ALA A 102 3.91 51.31 9.64
N SER A 103 3.93 52.42 8.90
CA SER A 103 4.13 52.46 7.44
C SER A 103 5.52 51.95 7.03
N VAL A 104 6.57 52.39 7.71
CA VAL A 104 7.95 51.94 7.42
C VAL A 104 8.15 50.47 7.81
N MET A 105 7.58 50.04 8.95
CA MET A 105 7.62 48.62 9.37
C MET A 105 6.83 47.72 8.42
N THR A 106 5.63 48.11 7.99
CA THR A 106 4.86 47.33 7.00
C THR A 106 5.56 47.26 5.66
N PHE A 107 6.21 48.34 5.20
CA PHE A 107 7.01 48.31 3.98
C PHE A 107 8.25 47.41 4.09
N ALA A 108 8.94 47.43 5.24
CA ALA A 108 10.09 46.57 5.50
C ALA A 108 9.70 45.08 5.58
N LEU A 109 8.60 44.76 6.29
CA LEU A 109 8.04 43.40 6.36
C LEU A 109 7.54 42.93 4.98
N TYR A 110 6.95 43.82 4.18
CA TYR A 110 6.52 43.51 2.82
C TYR A 110 7.71 43.17 1.91
N ARG A 111 8.83 43.91 2.00
CA ARG A 111 10.05 43.56 1.27
C ARG A 111 10.67 42.23 1.71
N GLN A 112 10.65 41.92 3.02
CA GLN A 112 11.11 40.63 3.51
C GLN A 112 10.22 39.48 3.01
N LYS A 113 8.91 39.69 2.97
CA LYS A 113 7.94 38.71 2.43
C LYS A 113 8.19 38.43 0.94
N ILE A 114 8.41 39.46 0.12
CA ILE A 114 8.73 39.28 -1.31
C ILE A 114 10.03 38.50 -1.48
N ALA A 115 11.09 38.85 -0.75
CA ALA A 115 12.36 38.12 -0.83
C ALA A 115 12.26 36.66 -0.37
N GLN A 116 11.33 36.37 0.54
CA GLN A 116 11.04 35.01 1.01
C GLN A 116 10.21 34.23 -0.02
N GLU A 117 9.22 34.87 -0.66
CA GLU A 117 8.43 34.30 -1.75
C GLU A 117 9.28 33.97 -2.98
N GLU A 118 10.22 34.84 -3.35
CA GLU A 118 11.17 34.58 -4.45
C GLU A 118 12.08 33.37 -4.16
N LYS A 119 12.58 33.24 -2.92
CA LYS A 119 13.36 32.07 -2.50
C LYS A 119 12.52 30.80 -2.52
N PHE A 120 11.27 30.87 -2.07
CA PHE A 120 10.35 29.73 -2.09
C PHE A 120 9.99 29.31 -3.52
N ALA A 121 9.79 30.28 -4.43
CA ALA A 121 9.56 30.04 -5.84
C ALA A 121 10.76 29.37 -6.51
N ALA A 122 11.99 29.83 -6.21
CA ALA A 122 13.22 29.22 -6.72
C ALA A 122 13.40 27.78 -6.22
N ILE A 123 13.14 27.50 -4.94
CA ILE A 123 13.17 26.14 -4.38
C ILE A 123 12.11 25.25 -5.04
N LYS A 124 10.90 25.78 -5.25
CA LYS A 124 9.80 25.04 -5.88
C LYS A 124 10.11 24.69 -7.34
N GLU A 125 10.71 25.60 -8.09
CA GLU A 125 11.15 25.32 -9.46
C GLU A 125 12.34 24.37 -9.52
N GLN A 126 13.29 24.46 -8.58
CA GLN A 126 14.37 23.50 -8.47
C GLN A 126 13.85 22.09 -8.16
N ALA A 127 12.90 21.96 -7.23
CA ALA A 127 12.24 20.69 -6.92
C ALA A 127 11.40 20.15 -8.09
N ARG A 128 10.77 21.04 -8.89
CA ARG A 128 10.05 20.66 -10.11
C ARG A 128 11.01 20.13 -11.17
N MET A 129 12.12 20.83 -11.43
CA MET A 129 13.13 20.38 -12.37
C MET A 129 13.75 19.05 -11.93
N GLU A 130 14.05 18.88 -10.64
CA GLU A 130 14.56 17.62 -10.09
C GLU A 130 13.55 16.47 -10.30
N ARG A 131 12.26 16.73 -10.04
CA ARG A 131 11.17 15.77 -10.29
C ARG A 131 11.01 15.44 -11.78
N GLU A 132 11.12 16.42 -12.67
CA GLU A 132 11.07 16.22 -14.12
C GLU A 132 12.29 15.45 -14.64
N THR A 133 13.50 15.73 -14.13
CA THR A 133 14.72 14.95 -14.46
C THR A 133 14.63 13.52 -13.94
N LEU A 134 14.08 13.32 -12.73
CA LEU A 134 13.80 11.99 -12.21
C LEU A 134 12.77 11.30 -13.11
N LEU A 135 11.67 11.93 -13.49
CA LEU A 135 10.67 11.35 -14.40
C LEU A 135 11.27 10.98 -15.76
N LYS A 136 12.10 11.84 -16.37
CA LYS A 136 12.79 11.54 -17.64
C LYS A 136 13.81 10.40 -17.53
N GLN A 137 14.52 10.27 -16.41
CA GLN A 137 15.37 9.09 -16.15
C GLN A 137 14.54 7.80 -15.95
N ARG A 138 13.24 7.90 -15.69
CA ARG A 138 12.34 6.79 -15.36
C ARG A 138 11.57 6.24 -16.57
N GLU A 139 11.45 7.00 -17.66
CA GLU A 139 10.66 6.63 -18.85
C GLU A 139 11.31 5.55 -19.75
N GLY A 140 12.52 5.07 -19.43
CA GLY A 140 13.24 4.08 -20.26
C GLY A 140 13.54 2.72 -19.61
N LYS A 141 13.24 2.51 -18.32
CA LYS A 141 13.53 1.25 -17.62
C LYS A 141 12.25 0.44 -17.37
N PRO A 142 12.24 -0.88 -17.62
CA PRO A 142 11.08 -1.71 -17.32
C PRO A 142 10.72 -1.62 -15.84
N ALA A 143 9.42 -1.64 -15.52
CA ALA A 143 8.95 -1.51 -14.14
C ALA A 143 9.51 -2.60 -13.23
N ILE A 144 9.63 -3.83 -13.74
CA ILE A 144 10.25 -4.96 -13.06
C ILE A 144 11.33 -5.53 -13.98
N GLU A 145 12.53 -5.75 -13.46
CA GLU A 145 13.60 -6.37 -14.22
C GLU A 145 13.29 -7.85 -14.52
N LYS A 146 13.41 -8.20 -15.81
CA LYS A 146 13.11 -9.55 -16.32
C LYS A 146 14.31 -10.13 -17.05
N ARG A 147 14.44 -11.45 -16.95
CA ARG A 147 15.32 -12.29 -17.77
C ARG A 147 14.53 -12.99 -18.86
N GLU A 148 15.25 -13.68 -19.74
CA GLU A 148 14.63 -14.59 -20.71
C GLU A 148 13.81 -15.68 -20.00
N ILE A 149 12.62 -15.93 -20.52
CA ILE A 149 11.67 -16.89 -19.95
C ILE A 149 12.12 -18.31 -20.34
N ARG A 150 12.31 -19.14 -19.32
CA ARG A 150 12.66 -20.55 -19.45
C ARG A 150 11.40 -21.41 -19.49
N GLU A 151 11.55 -22.64 -19.97
CA GLU A 151 10.45 -23.61 -20.00
C GLU A 151 9.91 -23.91 -18.58
N SER A 152 10.81 -23.98 -17.59
CA SER A 152 10.48 -24.17 -16.17
C SER A 152 9.65 -23.04 -15.56
N ASP A 153 9.59 -21.87 -16.19
CA ASP A 153 8.78 -20.74 -15.70
C ASP A 153 7.30 -20.89 -16.11
N LYS A 154 7.02 -21.74 -17.11
CA LYS A 154 5.67 -21.92 -17.68
C LYS A 154 5.02 -23.25 -17.27
N LYS A 155 5.82 -24.28 -17.03
CA LYS A 155 5.33 -25.62 -16.69
C LYS A 155 6.30 -26.35 -15.77
N PHE A 156 5.77 -27.35 -15.06
CA PHE A 156 6.58 -28.25 -14.26
C PHE A 156 7.48 -29.10 -15.15
N THR A 157 8.79 -28.99 -14.95
CA THR A 157 9.80 -29.73 -15.71
C THR A 157 10.64 -30.63 -14.81
N ALA A 158 10.63 -30.42 -13.50
CA ALA A 158 11.38 -31.23 -12.55
C ALA A 158 10.85 -32.67 -12.48
N LYS A 159 11.79 -33.62 -12.58
CA LYS A 159 11.52 -35.05 -12.43
C LYS A 159 11.13 -35.36 -10.99
N ILE A 160 10.13 -36.21 -10.83
CA ILE A 160 9.64 -36.69 -9.54
C ILE A 160 10.29 -38.04 -9.24
N PRO A 161 10.81 -38.24 -8.01
CA PRO A 161 11.36 -39.52 -7.61
C PRO A 161 10.40 -40.69 -7.88
N SER A 162 10.96 -41.86 -8.11
CA SER A 162 10.19 -43.10 -8.20
C SER A 162 9.63 -43.48 -6.83
N GLN A 163 8.63 -44.36 -6.82
CA GLN A 163 8.07 -44.88 -5.57
C GLN A 163 9.15 -45.57 -4.72
N GLU A 164 10.03 -46.35 -5.34
CA GLU A 164 11.12 -47.04 -4.67
C GLU A 164 12.13 -46.08 -4.02
N GLU A 165 12.42 -44.95 -4.67
CA GLU A 165 13.29 -43.90 -4.12
C GLU A 165 12.65 -43.26 -2.88
N LEU A 166 11.36 -42.94 -2.94
CA LEU A 166 10.62 -42.34 -1.82
C LEU A 166 10.47 -43.32 -0.64
N GLU A 167 10.23 -44.60 -0.90
CA GLU A 167 10.12 -45.62 0.14
C GLU A 167 11.40 -45.76 0.97
N LYS A 168 12.57 -45.61 0.34
CA LYS A 168 13.86 -45.58 1.06
C LYS A 168 13.94 -44.38 1.98
N VAL A 169 13.49 -43.20 1.53
CA VAL A 169 13.46 -41.98 2.35
C VAL A 169 12.51 -42.13 3.53
N TRP A 170 11.29 -42.64 3.31
CA TRP A 170 10.30 -42.81 4.37
C TRP A 170 10.72 -43.84 5.41
N LYS A 171 11.34 -44.95 5.00
CA LYS A 171 11.86 -45.97 5.93
C LYS A 171 12.98 -45.45 6.82
N ASN A 172 13.78 -44.51 6.32
CA ASN A 172 14.89 -43.90 7.06
C ASN A 172 14.48 -42.67 7.88
N SER A 173 13.21 -42.27 7.85
CA SER A 173 12.75 -41.12 8.62
C SER A 173 12.57 -41.45 10.09
N GLU A 174 12.95 -40.51 10.95
CA GLU A 174 12.67 -40.54 12.39
C GLU A 174 11.20 -40.21 12.72
N THR A 175 10.41 -39.80 11.71
CA THR A 175 9.02 -39.40 11.88
C THR A 175 8.13 -40.63 12.11
N LYS A 176 7.57 -40.75 13.32
CA LYS A 176 6.76 -41.91 13.74
C LYS A 176 5.51 -42.13 12.88
N GLU A 177 4.86 -41.04 12.47
CA GLU A 177 3.68 -41.07 11.61
C GLU A 177 3.86 -40.09 10.46
N ILE A 178 4.02 -40.64 9.25
CA ILE A 178 4.13 -39.87 8.02
C ILE A 178 2.71 -39.73 7.44
N PRO A 179 2.15 -38.52 7.34
CA PRO A 179 0.81 -38.33 6.81
C PRO A 179 0.73 -38.72 5.34
N GLU A 180 -0.49 -39.01 4.85
CA GLU A 180 -0.69 -39.37 3.44
C GLU A 180 -0.37 -38.19 2.50
N SER A 181 -0.79 -36.99 2.89
CA SER A 181 -0.58 -35.73 2.19
C SER A 181 -0.40 -34.59 3.18
N LEU A 182 0.06 -33.43 2.71
CA LEU A 182 0.10 -32.23 3.54
C LEU A 182 -1.28 -31.57 3.55
N ASP A 183 -1.80 -31.32 4.74
CA ASP A 183 -3.02 -30.54 4.92
C ASP A 183 -2.77 -29.03 4.68
N PHE A 184 -3.86 -28.29 4.56
CA PHE A 184 -3.81 -26.85 4.31
C PHE A 184 -3.09 -26.08 5.43
N GLU A 185 -3.28 -26.48 6.68
CA GLU A 185 -2.69 -25.81 7.84
C GLU A 185 -1.16 -25.96 7.83
N THR A 186 -0.65 -27.17 7.60
CA THR A 186 0.78 -27.46 7.45
C THR A 186 1.38 -26.71 6.27
N ILE A 187 0.67 -26.64 5.14
CA ILE A 187 1.11 -25.87 3.97
C ILE A 187 1.21 -24.38 4.33
N LYS A 188 0.17 -23.83 4.94
CA LYS A 188 0.10 -22.42 5.35
C LYS A 188 1.20 -22.08 6.35
N GLU A 189 1.37 -22.86 7.40
CA GLU A 189 2.43 -22.66 8.39
C GLU A 189 3.83 -22.65 7.73
N HIS A 190 4.09 -23.59 6.83
CA HIS A 190 5.37 -23.65 6.13
C HIS A 190 5.56 -22.43 5.22
N MET A 191 4.55 -22.05 4.45
CA MET A 191 4.62 -20.89 3.56
C MET A 191 4.74 -19.59 4.34
N ASP A 192 3.99 -19.40 5.43
CA ASP A 192 4.08 -18.21 6.28
C ASP A 192 5.45 -18.08 6.94
N SER A 193 6.14 -19.20 7.20
CA SER A 193 7.51 -19.17 7.69
C SER A 193 8.53 -18.58 6.68
N LEU A 194 8.14 -18.42 5.40
CA LEU A 194 8.94 -17.79 4.33
C LEU A 194 8.62 -16.31 4.14
N LEU A 195 7.70 -15.71 4.91
CA LEU A 195 7.41 -14.27 4.85
C LEU A 195 8.66 -13.39 5.04
N PRO A 196 9.63 -13.72 5.92
CA PRO A 196 10.87 -12.95 6.00
C PRO A 196 11.71 -13.00 4.71
N ASP A 197 11.72 -14.14 4.01
CA ASP A 197 12.40 -14.26 2.71
C ASP A 197 11.68 -13.47 1.63
N LEU A 198 10.34 -13.46 1.65
CA LEU A 198 9.53 -12.62 0.78
C LEU A 198 9.87 -11.14 0.97
N GLU A 199 9.86 -10.67 2.21
CA GLU A 199 10.19 -9.30 2.57
C GLU A 199 11.62 -8.94 2.12
N LYS A 200 12.58 -9.85 2.33
CA LYS A 200 13.96 -9.65 1.89
C LYS A 200 14.05 -9.52 0.37
N CYS A 201 13.50 -10.46 -0.39
CA CYS A 201 13.49 -10.41 -1.85
C CYS A 201 12.80 -9.14 -2.38
N PHE A 202 11.68 -8.75 -1.77
CA PHE A 202 10.96 -7.52 -2.13
C PHE A 202 11.84 -6.29 -1.91
N ASN A 203 12.41 -6.15 -0.72
CA ASN A 203 13.23 -5.00 -0.35
C ASN A 203 14.51 -4.89 -1.18
N GLU A 204 15.16 -6.01 -1.50
CA GLU A 204 16.32 -6.03 -2.39
C GLU A 204 15.98 -5.51 -3.79
N ARG A 205 14.84 -5.93 -4.34
CA ARG A 205 14.39 -5.49 -5.67
C ARG A 205 13.92 -4.04 -5.69
N VAL A 206 13.22 -3.58 -4.64
CA VAL A 206 12.90 -2.15 -4.47
C VAL A 206 14.18 -1.31 -4.42
N LYS A 207 15.21 -1.74 -3.69
CA LYS A 207 16.52 -1.06 -3.65
C LYS A 207 17.24 -1.09 -4.99
N ALA A 208 17.09 -2.17 -5.77
CA ALA A 208 17.61 -2.27 -7.14
C ALA A 208 16.86 -1.38 -8.14
N GLY A 209 15.72 -0.80 -7.74
CA GLY A 209 14.95 0.15 -8.55
C GLY A 209 13.73 -0.45 -9.24
N ASP A 210 13.38 -1.71 -8.94
CA ASP A 210 12.10 -2.29 -9.38
C ASP A 210 10.93 -1.52 -8.75
N ARG A 211 9.90 -1.31 -9.55
CA ARG A 211 8.67 -0.61 -9.20
C ARG A 211 7.49 -1.48 -9.61
N SER A 212 6.36 -1.29 -8.95
CA SER A 212 5.14 -2.07 -9.22
C SER A 212 5.19 -3.55 -8.77
N LEU A 213 5.99 -3.86 -7.75
CA LEU A 213 5.98 -5.15 -7.03
C LEU A 213 4.73 -5.36 -6.13
N LYS A 214 3.71 -4.50 -6.21
CA LYS A 214 2.52 -4.52 -5.34
C LYS A 214 1.43 -5.49 -5.81
N GLY A 215 0.54 -5.89 -4.92
CA GLY A 215 -0.63 -6.71 -5.21
C GLY A 215 -0.36 -8.20 -4.98
N THR A 216 -1.29 -9.05 -5.39
CA THR A 216 -1.22 -10.48 -5.08
C THR A 216 -0.17 -11.20 -5.94
N LEU A 217 0.60 -12.09 -5.32
CA LEU A 217 1.53 -13.03 -5.93
C LEU A 217 0.90 -14.42 -5.89
N ASN A 218 0.42 -14.88 -7.04
CA ASN A 218 -0.16 -16.20 -7.22
C ASN A 218 0.91 -17.21 -7.67
N MET A 219 0.97 -18.34 -6.99
CA MET A 219 1.93 -19.39 -7.30
C MET A 219 1.31 -20.78 -7.27
N GLN A 220 1.88 -21.69 -8.06
CA GLN A 220 1.58 -23.12 -8.01
C GLN A 220 2.87 -23.86 -7.70
N ILE A 221 2.84 -24.68 -6.65
CA ILE A 221 4.03 -25.33 -6.10
C ILE A 221 3.87 -26.83 -6.26
N LYS A 222 4.93 -27.48 -6.73
CA LYS A 222 5.03 -28.93 -6.86
C LYS A 222 6.05 -29.47 -5.87
N ILE A 223 5.59 -30.32 -4.97
CA ILE A 223 6.40 -30.99 -3.94
C ILE A 223 6.36 -32.51 -4.14
N SER A 224 7.42 -33.21 -3.78
CA SER A 224 7.46 -34.68 -3.73
C SER A 224 7.32 -35.19 -2.30
N GLY A 225 6.97 -36.48 -2.14
CA GLY A 225 6.74 -37.11 -0.83
C GLY A 225 7.93 -37.11 0.15
N ASP A 226 9.13 -36.77 -0.31
CA ASP A 226 10.30 -36.49 0.53
C ASP A 226 10.34 -35.04 1.06
N GLY A 227 9.27 -34.26 0.86
CA GLY A 227 9.14 -32.88 1.31
C GLY A 227 9.83 -31.85 0.41
N VAL A 228 10.61 -32.28 -0.58
CA VAL A 228 11.39 -31.36 -1.41
C VAL A 228 10.50 -30.62 -2.41
N VAL A 229 10.65 -29.29 -2.47
CA VAL A 229 10.03 -28.47 -3.51
C VAL A 229 10.76 -28.69 -4.83
N ARG A 230 10.04 -29.25 -5.80
CA ARG A 230 10.59 -29.56 -7.13
C ARG A 230 10.48 -28.37 -8.05
N ASP A 231 9.31 -27.76 -8.12
CA ASP A 231 9.05 -26.60 -8.95
C ASP A 231 8.07 -25.61 -8.32
N VAL A 232 8.21 -24.35 -8.71
CA VAL A 232 7.35 -23.23 -8.31
C VAL A 232 7.05 -22.44 -9.58
N LEU A 233 5.77 -22.29 -9.90
CA LEU A 233 5.29 -21.55 -11.06
C LEU A 233 4.57 -20.29 -10.59
N LEU A 234 5.09 -19.13 -10.94
CA LEU A 234 4.39 -17.87 -10.74
C LEU A 234 3.32 -17.73 -11.82
N LYS A 235 2.09 -17.39 -11.41
CA LYS A 235 0.94 -17.29 -12.31
C LYS A 235 0.71 -15.88 -12.82
N ASP A 236 1.18 -14.86 -12.10
CA ASP A 236 1.05 -13.48 -12.56
C ASP A 236 2.15 -13.15 -13.58
N GLU A 237 1.74 -12.78 -14.79
CA GLU A 237 2.66 -12.54 -15.93
C GLU A 237 3.78 -11.54 -15.62
N LYS A 238 3.51 -10.56 -14.75
CA LYS A 238 4.51 -9.56 -14.35
C LYS A 238 5.69 -10.16 -13.59
N TYR A 239 5.49 -11.28 -12.88
CA TYR A 239 6.53 -11.94 -12.10
C TYR A 239 7.19 -13.12 -12.81
N ILE A 240 6.57 -13.65 -13.88
CA ILE A 240 7.18 -14.69 -14.71
C ILE A 240 8.48 -14.18 -15.33
N GLY A 241 9.57 -14.91 -15.07
CA GLY A 241 10.93 -14.56 -15.51
C GLY A 241 11.48 -13.28 -14.88
N SER A 242 10.90 -12.78 -13.78
CA SER A 242 11.42 -11.62 -13.06
C SER A 242 12.51 -12.02 -12.06
N LEU A 243 13.46 -11.12 -11.80
CA LEU A 243 14.50 -11.35 -10.78
C LEU A 243 13.91 -11.42 -9.36
N PHE A 244 12.82 -10.70 -9.10
CA PHE A 244 12.03 -10.86 -7.88
C PHE A 244 11.48 -12.28 -7.75
N GLY A 245 10.84 -12.77 -8.81
CA GLY A 245 10.30 -14.12 -8.88
C GLY A 245 11.37 -15.20 -8.67
N ASP A 246 12.55 -15.03 -9.29
CA ASP A 246 13.68 -15.95 -9.13
C ASP A 246 14.19 -16.02 -7.68
N CYS A 247 14.28 -14.87 -7.00
CA CYS A 247 14.63 -14.80 -5.59
C CYS A 247 13.66 -15.61 -4.73
N LEU A 248 12.35 -15.43 -4.94
CA LEU A 248 11.31 -16.16 -4.22
C LEU A 248 11.30 -17.65 -4.51
N ILE A 249 11.40 -18.04 -5.78
CA ILE A 249 11.47 -19.44 -6.18
C ILE A 249 12.67 -20.12 -5.50
N THR A 250 13.80 -19.43 -5.42
CA THR A 250 15.00 -19.94 -4.75
C THR A 250 14.77 -20.09 -3.25
N ALA A 251 14.16 -19.10 -2.59
CA ALA A 251 13.84 -19.16 -1.16
C ALA A 251 12.89 -20.33 -0.84
N ILE A 252 11.81 -20.48 -1.60
CA ILE A 252 10.84 -21.58 -1.44
C ILE A 252 11.54 -22.94 -1.66
N LYS A 253 12.40 -23.06 -2.67
CA LYS A 253 13.13 -24.30 -2.95
C LYS A 253 14.19 -24.64 -1.89
N SER A 254 14.67 -23.66 -1.13
CA SER A 254 15.71 -23.87 -0.11
C SER A 254 15.20 -24.58 1.15
N LYS A 255 13.89 -24.54 1.41
CA LYS A 255 13.28 -25.06 2.63
C LYS A 255 12.30 -26.20 2.34
N PRO A 256 12.67 -27.47 2.60
CA PRO A 256 11.78 -28.60 2.36
C PRO A 256 10.61 -28.62 3.34
N PHE A 257 9.45 -29.07 2.86
CA PHE A 257 8.29 -29.39 3.69
C PHE A 257 8.55 -30.66 4.53
N LYS A 258 7.64 -30.92 5.48
CA LYS A 258 7.55 -32.24 6.13
C LYS A 258 7.31 -33.33 5.07
N ILE A 259 7.85 -34.52 5.31
CA ILE A 259 7.65 -35.68 4.43
C ILE A 259 6.20 -36.19 4.49
N PHE A 260 5.71 -36.81 3.41
CA PHE A 260 4.36 -37.35 3.28
C PHE A 260 4.33 -38.55 2.31
N ARG A 261 3.32 -39.43 2.38
CA ARG A 261 3.30 -40.71 1.63
C ARG A 261 2.89 -40.59 0.16
N SER A 262 2.18 -39.54 -0.22
CA SER A 262 1.85 -39.32 -1.63
C SER A 262 3.12 -39.05 -2.44
N ARG A 263 3.18 -39.59 -3.66
CA ARG A 263 4.37 -39.44 -4.52
C ARG A 263 4.70 -37.97 -4.81
N GLU A 264 3.66 -37.20 -5.09
CA GLU A 264 3.73 -35.76 -5.30
C GLU A 264 2.46 -35.09 -4.81
N GLN A 265 2.57 -33.79 -4.53
CA GLN A 265 1.43 -32.93 -4.26
C GLN A 265 1.64 -31.59 -4.97
N ILE A 266 0.58 -31.09 -5.61
CA ILE A 266 0.57 -29.80 -6.29
C ILE A 266 -0.51 -28.96 -5.61
N PHE A 267 -0.16 -27.76 -5.19
CA PHE A 267 -1.10 -26.82 -4.59
C PHE A 267 -0.84 -25.41 -5.07
N SER A 268 -1.87 -24.56 -4.92
CA SER A 268 -1.78 -23.12 -5.18
C SER A 268 -1.62 -22.37 -3.87
N TYR A 269 -0.82 -21.31 -3.87
CA TYR A 269 -0.66 -20.41 -2.73
C TYR A 269 -0.65 -18.97 -3.22
N TYR A 270 -0.97 -18.03 -2.33
CA TYR A 270 -0.92 -16.61 -2.64
C TYR A 270 -0.36 -15.80 -1.46
N TRP A 271 0.35 -14.72 -1.78
CA TRP A 271 0.74 -13.68 -0.84
C TRP A 271 0.27 -12.33 -1.35
N ASP A 272 -0.12 -11.42 -0.45
CA ASP A 272 -0.39 -10.03 -0.80
C ASP A 272 0.84 -9.16 -0.51
N LEU A 273 1.27 -8.37 -1.51
CA LEU A 273 2.48 -7.52 -1.50
C LEU A 273 2.17 -6.02 -1.42
#